data_AF-A0A966B8W5-F1
#
_entry.id   AF-A0A966B8W5-F1
#
_cell.length_a   1.000
_cell.length_b   1.000
_cell.length_c   1.000
_cell.angle_alpha   90.00
_cell.angle_beta   90.00
_cell.angle_gamma   90.00
#
_symmetry.space_group_name_H-M   'P 1'
#
loop_
_entity.id
_entity.type
_entity.pdbx_description
1 polymer ?
#
loop_
_entity_poly.entity_id
_entity_poly.type
_entity_poly.pdbx_seq_one_letter_code
_entity_poly.pdbx_strand_id
1 'polypeptide(L)'
;MGKPGDVVMQKELCSLTLDTLEKAFTSQMTVHAPHVWSDDNRWRANYMRVDDSTRAGLAAAGAARKEHQQQAKADRSPHSTRRDPSARAD
;
A
#
# COMPACT_ATOMS: atom_id res chain seq x y z
N MET A 1 4.32 9.10 -3.39
CA MET A 1 4.13 10.57 -3.48
C MET A 1 4.54 11.18 -2.15
N GLY A 2 5.38 12.21 -2.16
CA GLY A 2 5.86 12.92 -0.96
C GLY A 2 4.82 13.83 -0.33
N LYS A 3 5.22 14.64 0.66
CA LYS A 3 4.35 15.55 1.43
C LYS A 3 3.52 16.42 0.47
N PRO A 4 2.21 16.64 0.70
CA PRO A 4 1.38 17.41 -0.20
C PRO A 4 1.88 18.85 -0.28
N GLY A 5 1.96 19.39 -1.50
CA GLY A 5 2.50 20.74 -1.75
C GLY A 5 4.03 20.84 -1.74
N ASP A 6 4.76 19.83 -1.24
CA ASP A 6 6.22 19.81 -1.31
C ASP A 6 6.69 19.28 -2.67
N VAL A 7 6.75 20.20 -3.65
CA VAL A 7 7.11 19.87 -5.04
C VAL A 7 8.55 19.36 -5.14
N VAL A 8 9.45 19.79 -4.27
CA VAL A 8 10.85 19.36 -4.27
C VAL A 8 10.94 17.90 -3.85
N MET A 9 10.40 17.55 -2.67
CA MET A 9 10.35 16.17 -2.18
C MET A 9 9.62 15.24 -3.17
N GLN A 10 8.55 15.72 -3.80
CA GLN A 10 7.81 14.94 -4.78
C GLN A 10 8.66 14.62 -6.02
N LYS A 11 9.43 15.58 -6.55
CA LYS A 11 10.33 15.36 -7.68
C LYS A 11 11.46 14.40 -7.33
N GLU A 12 12.08 14.57 -6.17
CA GLU A 12 13.16 13.70 -5.68
C GLU A 12 12.69 12.25 -5.53
N LEU A 13 11.48 12.04 -4.98
CA LEU A 13 10.89 10.71 -4.85
C LEU A 13 10.58 10.08 -6.22
N CYS A 14 10.14 10.88 -7.21
CA CYS A 14 9.95 10.41 -8.58
C CYS A 14 11.27 9.94 -9.19
N SER A 15 12.35 10.73 -9.05
CA SER A 15 13.69 10.35 -9.51
C SER A 15 14.16 9.05 -8.84
N LEU A 16 14.05 8.94 -7.51
CA LEU A 16 14.40 7.72 -6.78
C LEU A 16 13.63 6.49 -7.28
N THR A 17 12.36 6.66 -7.64
CA THR A 17 11.53 5.58 -8.16
C THR A 17 12.01 5.11 -9.53
N LEU A 18 12.35 6.04 -10.43
CA LEU A 18 12.88 5.72 -11.76
C LEU A 18 14.25 5.04 -11.66
N ASP A 19 15.14 5.55 -10.80
CA ASP A 19 16.43 4.92 -10.51
C ASP A 19 16.27 3.50 -9.95
N THR A 20 15.29 3.30 -9.05
CA THR A 20 14.99 1.98 -8.48
C THR A 20 14.51 1.03 -9.56
N LEU A 21 13.67 1.51 -10.48
CA LEU A 21 13.18 0.71 -11.60
C LEU A 21 14.31 0.31 -12.55
N GLU A 22 15.20 1.24 -12.89
CA GLU A 22 16.37 0.98 -13.75
C GLU A 22 17.32 -0.04 -13.13
N LYS A 23 17.52 0.02 -11.82
CA LYS A 23 18.46 -0.85 -11.08
C LYS A 23 17.83 -2.16 -10.59
N ALA A 24 16.53 -2.36 -10.79
CA ALA A 24 15.83 -3.53 -10.27
C ALA A 24 16.31 -4.82 -10.95
N PHE A 25 16.97 -5.68 -10.17
CA PHE A 25 17.45 -6.99 -10.64
C PHE A 25 16.56 -8.16 -10.15
N THR A 26 15.54 -7.87 -9.35
CA THR A 26 14.56 -8.83 -8.87
C THR A 26 13.16 -8.22 -8.86
N SER A 27 12.14 -9.07 -8.89
CA SER A 27 10.77 -8.64 -8.69
C SER A 27 10.60 -8.06 -7.29
N GLN A 28 9.83 -6.97 -7.18
CA GLN A 28 9.46 -6.33 -5.90
C GLN A 28 10.63 -5.72 -5.11
N MET A 29 11.71 -5.33 -5.79
CA MET A 29 12.78 -4.56 -5.16
C MET A 29 12.23 -3.26 -4.55
N THR A 30 12.61 -2.99 -3.30
CA THR A 30 12.17 -1.80 -2.55
C THR A 30 13.39 -1.04 -2.05
N VAL A 31 13.33 0.30 -2.10
CA VAL A 31 14.34 1.21 -1.56
C VAL A 31 13.67 2.17 -0.58
N HIS A 32 14.31 2.40 0.57
CA HIS A 32 13.83 3.39 1.53
C HIS A 32 14.15 4.80 1.05
N ALA A 33 13.13 5.66 0.95
CA ALA A 33 13.31 7.05 0.57
C ALA A 33 13.92 7.86 1.73
N PRO A 34 14.89 8.76 1.47
CA PRO A 34 15.58 9.53 2.50
C PRO A 34 14.79 10.77 2.97
N HIS A 35 13.46 10.70 3.00
CA HIS A 35 12.60 11.83 3.35
C HIS A 35 11.73 11.54 4.57
N VAL A 36 11.60 12.53 5.43
CA VAL A 36 10.66 12.55 6.55
C VAL A 36 9.43 13.37 6.14
N TRP A 37 8.24 12.83 6.38
CA TRP A 37 6.98 13.47 5.96
C TRP A 37 6.63 14.72 6.78
N SER A 38 6.87 14.68 8.08
CA SER A 38 6.69 15.80 9.01
C SER A 38 7.54 15.55 10.24
N ASP A 39 8.28 16.56 10.69
CA ASP A 39 9.13 16.44 11.88
C ASP A 39 8.30 16.22 13.15
N ASP A 40 7.14 16.88 13.23
CA ASP A 40 6.25 16.84 14.40
C ASP A 40 5.32 15.62 14.46
N ASN A 41 5.24 14.85 13.37
CA ASN A 41 4.35 13.69 13.20
C ASN A 41 2.88 13.87 13.66
N ARG A 42 2.37 15.12 13.76
CA ARG A 42 0.99 15.40 14.25
C ARG A 42 -0.09 14.79 13.38
N TRP A 43 0.20 14.62 12.09
CA TRP A 43 -0.68 13.93 11.13
C TRP A 43 -1.10 12.54 11.63
N ARG A 44 -0.19 11.82 12.32
CA ARG A 44 -0.44 10.47 12.81
C ARG A 44 -1.48 10.48 13.90
N ALA A 45 -1.37 11.39 14.86
CA ALA A 45 -2.33 11.53 15.94
C ALA A 45 -3.73 11.90 15.40
N ASN A 46 -3.79 12.78 14.40
CA ASN A 46 -5.06 13.19 13.79
C ASN A 46 -5.69 12.06 12.96
N TYR A 47 -4.90 11.38 12.14
CA TYR A 47 -5.40 10.35 11.22
C TYR A 47 -5.69 9.03 11.91
N MET A 48 -4.88 8.65 12.89
CA MET A 48 -5.03 7.40 13.67
C MET A 48 -5.89 7.60 14.91
N ARG A 49 -6.64 8.70 15.02
CA ARG A 49 -7.42 9.01 16.22
C ARG A 49 -8.55 8.00 16.42
N VAL A 50 -8.43 7.21 17.48
CA VAL A 50 -9.48 6.29 17.93
C VAL A 50 -9.87 6.67 19.34
N ASP A 51 -10.97 7.41 19.44
CA ASP A 51 -11.58 7.83 20.70
C ASP A 51 -13.09 7.53 20.65
N ASP A 52 -13.81 7.91 21.69
CA ASP A 52 -15.24 7.57 21.80
C ASP A 52 -16.11 8.27 20.73
N SER A 53 -15.61 9.34 20.09
CA SER A 53 -16.28 9.98 18.95
C SER A 53 -16.16 9.18 17.64
N THR A 54 -15.11 8.35 17.48
CA THR A 54 -14.85 7.62 16.23
C THR A 54 -15.02 6.10 16.33
N ARG A 55 -14.93 5.52 17.53
CA ARG A 55 -14.90 4.07 17.78
C ARG A 55 -16.07 3.31 17.16
N ALA A 56 -17.30 3.79 17.38
CA ALA A 56 -18.50 3.14 16.87
C ALA A 56 -18.56 3.14 15.32
N GLY A 57 -18.22 4.27 14.70
CA GLY A 57 -18.18 4.40 13.24
C GLY A 57 -17.12 3.50 12.60
N LEU A 58 -15.92 3.44 13.21
CA LEU A 58 -14.85 2.55 12.74
C LEU A 58 -15.22 1.07 12.87
N ALA A 59 -15.92 0.68 13.94
CA ALA A 59 -16.40 -0.69 14.11
C ALA A 59 -17.43 -1.08 13.03
N ALA A 60 -18.40 -0.21 12.73
CA ALA A 60 -19.38 -0.42 11.69
C ALA A 60 -18.73 -0.51 10.29
N ALA A 61 -17.82 0.42 9.96
CA ALA A 61 -17.07 0.38 8.70
C ALA A 61 -16.21 -0.89 8.56
N GLY A 62 -15.63 -1.35 9.68
CA GLY A 62 -14.90 -2.61 9.73
C GLY A 62 -15.78 -3.83 9.48
N ALA A 63 -17.03 -3.85 9.97
CA ALA A 63 -17.99 -4.91 9.71
C ALA A 63 -18.39 -4.94 8.22
N ALA A 64 -18.79 -3.79 7.66
CA ALA A 64 -19.14 -3.66 6.24
C ALA A 64 -17.99 -4.10 5.33
N ARG A 65 -16.75 -3.67 5.61
CA ARG A 65 -15.57 -4.11 4.85
C ARG A 65 -15.39 -5.63 4.90
N LYS A 66 -15.61 -6.27 6.05
CA LYS A 66 -15.51 -7.73 6.17
C LYS A 66 -16.55 -8.43 5.30
N GLU A 67 -17.79 -7.97 5.30
CA GLU A 67 -18.86 -8.51 4.45
C GLU A 67 -18.51 -8.42 2.96
N HIS A 68 -18.09 -7.24 2.50
CA HIS A 68 -17.64 -7.04 1.12
C HIS A 68 -16.46 -7.96 0.74
N GLN A 69 -15.52 -8.16 1.65
CA GLN A 69 -14.39 -9.06 1.40
C GLN A 69 -14.80 -10.53 1.31
N GLN A 70 -15.82 -10.96 2.08
CA GLN A 70 -16.34 -12.32 1.96
C GLN A 70 -17.12 -12.52 0.66
N GLN A 71 -17.93 -11.54 0.26
CA GLN A 71 -18.62 -11.56 -1.03
C GLN A 71 -17.62 -11.63 -2.19
N ALA A 72 -16.61 -10.74 -2.21
CA ALA A 72 -15.58 -10.76 -3.24
C ALA A 72 -14.76 -12.07 -3.25
N LYS A 73 -14.60 -12.76 -2.12
CA LYS A 73 -13.98 -14.09 -2.05
C LYS A 73 -14.88 -15.18 -2.60
N ALA A 74 -16.18 -15.11 -2.34
CA ALA A 74 -17.18 -16.06 -2.84
C ALA A 74 -17.40 -15.90 -4.36
N ASP A 75 -17.42 -14.67 -4.86
CA ASP A 75 -17.57 -14.34 -6.28
C ASP A 75 -16.30 -14.66 -7.08
N ARG A 76 -15.15 -14.74 -6.40
CA ARG A 76 -13.91 -15.20 -7.01
C ARG A 76 -14.00 -16.71 -7.25
N SER A 77 -14.39 -17.09 -8.46
CA SER A 77 -14.25 -18.46 -8.97
C SER A 77 -12.83 -19.00 -8.66
N PRO A 78 -12.66 -20.28 -8.26
CA PRO A 78 -11.36 -20.84 -7.91
C PRO A 78 -10.46 -20.99 -9.14
N HIS A 79 -10.00 -19.86 -9.68
CA HIS A 79 -9.09 -19.80 -10.82
C HIS A 79 -7.85 -18.99 -10.43
N SER A 80 -6.91 -19.67 -9.79
CA SER A 80 -5.46 -19.53 -9.99
C SER A 80 -4.73 -20.21 -8.83
N THR A 81 -4.61 -21.53 -8.91
CA THR A 81 -3.50 -22.25 -8.28
C THR A 81 -3.14 -23.42 -9.16
N ARG A 82 -2.70 -23.11 -10.38
CA ARG A 82 -1.95 -24.04 -11.19
C ARG A 82 -0.81 -23.28 -11.85
N ARG A 83 0.31 -23.17 -11.13
CA ARG A 83 1.60 -23.09 -11.84
C ARG A 83 1.81 -24.49 -12.41
N ASP A 84 1.59 -24.66 -13.71
CA ASP A 84 2.02 -25.87 -14.39
C ASP A 84 3.54 -25.98 -14.28
N PRO A 85 4.10 -27.09 -13.78
CA PRO A 85 5.54 -27.31 -13.74
C PRO A 85 6.14 -27.72 -15.10
N SER A 86 5.43 -27.56 -16.21
CA SER A 86 5.83 -28.07 -17.54
C SER A 86 6.53 -27.06 -18.45
N ALA A 87 7.10 -25.97 -17.91
CA ALA A 87 7.92 -25.03 -18.68
C ALA A 87 9.41 -25.16 -18.28
N ARG A 88 9.94 -26.38 -18.38
CA ARG A 88 11.36 -26.66 -18.59
C ARG A 88 11.43 -27.90 -19.47
N ALA A 89 11.31 -27.67 -20.77
CA ALA A 89 11.82 -28.58 -21.78
C ALA A 89 12.89 -27.82 -22.56
N ASP A 90 14.02 -28.52 -22.72
CA ASP A 90 15.20 -28.27 -23.55
C ASP A 90 16.28 -27.34 -23.00
#